data_AF-A0A060BSN8-F1
#
_entry.id   AF-A0A060BSN8-F1
#
_cell.length_a   1.000
_cell.length_b   1.000
_cell.length_c   1.000
_cell.angle_alpha   90.00
_cell.angle_beta   90.00
_cell.angle_gamma   90.00
#
_symmetry.space_group_name_H-M   'P 1'
#
loop_
_entity.id
_entity.type
_entity.pdbx_description
1 polymer ?
#
loop_
_entity_poly.entity_id
_entity_poly.type
_entity_poly.pdbx_seq_one_letter_code
_entity_poly.pdbx_strand_id
1 'polypeptide(L)'
;MEKILRGQVAVAQRVGHTVVAFSELQCARILDALYAHEASRHAYGPVYGEASVTLRVWAPTAISVHVVFDGGSTRLPMARTSYGAWEAKGDASWRGAEYVYEVETYVPHY
;
A
#
# COMPACT_ATOMS: atom_id res chain seq x y z
N MET A 1 -13.25 -9.09 -6.75
CA MET A 1 -12.35 -9.92 -5.91
C MET A 1 -11.40 -9.09 -5.04
N GLU A 2 -11.12 -7.82 -5.35
CA GLU A 2 -10.28 -6.90 -4.55
C GLU A 2 -10.85 -6.44 -3.20
N LYS A 3 -12.15 -6.65 -2.94
CA LYS A 3 -12.81 -6.14 -1.73
C LYS A 3 -12.44 -6.90 -0.44
N ILE A 4 -11.92 -8.12 -0.58
CA ILE A 4 -11.64 -9.03 0.55
C ILE A 4 -10.32 -8.69 1.26
N LEU A 5 -9.33 -8.12 0.55
CA LEU A 5 -8.02 -7.81 1.13
C LEU A 5 -7.94 -6.48 1.88
N ARG A 6 -9.09 -5.80 2.06
CA ARG A 6 -9.23 -4.56 2.84
C ARG A 6 -10.08 -4.74 4.10
N GLY A 7 -10.40 -5.98 4.45
CA GLY A 7 -11.07 -6.34 5.69
C GLY A 7 -10.39 -7.57 6.31
N GLN A 8 -10.81 -7.92 7.53
CA GLN A 8 -10.30 -9.11 8.21
C GLN A 8 -10.74 -10.37 7.43
N VAL A 9 -9.79 -11.13 6.89
CA VAL A 9 -10.04 -12.41 6.22
C VAL A 9 -9.66 -13.53 7.16
N ALA A 10 -10.65 -14.23 7.70
CA ALA A 10 -10.45 -15.45 8.46
C ALA A 10 -10.95 -16.65 7.64
N VAL A 11 -10.14 -17.70 7.55
CA VAL A 11 -10.58 -19.01 7.03
C VAL A 11 -10.94 -19.86 8.24
N ALA A 12 -12.22 -20.18 8.40
CA ALA A 12 -12.68 -21.08 9.45
C ALA A 12 -12.86 -22.50 8.88
N GLN A 13 -12.10 -23.47 9.39
CA GLN A 13 -12.41 -24.88 9.15
C GLN A 13 -13.46 -25.33 10.17
N ARG A 14 -14.57 -25.89 9.68
CA ARG A 14 -15.64 -26.47 10.50
C ARG A 14 -15.63 -27.98 10.41
N VAL A 15 -15.84 -28.63 11.55
CA VAL A 15 -16.27 -30.04 11.63
C VAL A 15 -17.61 -30.04 12.38
N GLY A 16 -18.69 -30.28 11.65
CA GLY A 16 -20.05 -30.05 12.17
C GLY A 16 -20.35 -28.57 12.42
N HIS A 17 -20.94 -28.24 13.57
CA HIS A 17 -21.25 -26.85 13.97
C HIS A 17 -20.10 -26.13 14.69
N THR A 18 -18.98 -26.82 14.93
CA THR A 18 -17.87 -26.31 15.72
C THR A 18 -16.74 -25.83 14.81
N VAL A 19 -16.26 -24.61 15.05
CA VAL A 19 -15.04 -24.08 14.43
C VAL A 19 -13.86 -24.65 15.21
N VAL A 20 -12.98 -25.39 14.54
CA VAL A 20 -11.93 -26.22 15.17
C VAL A 20 -10.51 -25.70 14.96
N ALA A 21 -10.32 -24.65 14.15
CA ALA A 21 -9.05 -23.96 14.02
C ALA A 21 -9.25 -22.51 13.57
N PHE A 22 -8.44 -21.61 14.15
CA PHE A 22 -8.26 -20.23 13.72
C PHE A 22 -6.77 -20.06 13.38
N SER A 23 -6.45 -19.73 12.13
CA SER A 23 -5.11 -19.32 11.72
C SER A 23 -5.24 -18.04 10.92
N GLU A 24 -4.44 -17.05 11.27
CA GLU A 24 -4.27 -15.88 10.42
C GLU A 24 -3.76 -16.34 9.05
N LEU A 25 -4.37 -15.80 7.99
CA LEU A 25 -3.94 -16.05 6.63
C LEU A 25 -2.61 -15.33 6.44
N GLN A 26 -1.55 -16.03 6.05
CA GLN A 26 -0.26 -15.39 5.73
C GLN A 26 -0.43 -14.49 4.49
N CYS A 27 -0.84 -13.23 4.69
CA CYS A 27 -1.15 -12.27 3.62
C CYS A 27 0.03 -12.01 2.68
N ALA A 28 1.28 -12.14 3.16
CA ALA A 28 2.48 -11.89 2.37
C ALA A 28 2.51 -12.70 1.05
N ARG A 29 2.21 -14.01 1.09
CA ARG A 29 2.27 -14.87 -0.11
C ARG A 29 1.15 -14.58 -1.12
N ILE A 30 -0.01 -14.12 -0.65
CA ILE A 30 -1.14 -13.74 -1.52
C ILE A 30 -0.90 -12.36 -2.13
N LEU A 31 -0.33 -11.42 -1.36
CA LEU A 31 0.10 -10.12 -1.88
C LEU A 31 1.19 -10.28 -2.94
N ASP A 32 2.15 -11.19 -2.71
CA ASP A 32 3.18 -11.51 -3.70
C ASP A 32 2.56 -12.13 -4.96
N ALA A 33 1.66 -13.11 -4.81
CA ALA A 33 1.00 -13.74 -5.95
C ALA A 33 0.12 -12.79 -6.78
N LEU A 34 -0.48 -11.77 -6.16
CA LEU A 34 -1.39 -10.84 -6.84
C LEU A 34 -0.70 -9.62 -7.44
N TYR A 35 0.34 -9.11 -6.79
CA TYR A 35 0.91 -7.80 -7.12
C TYR A 35 2.40 -7.83 -7.42
N ALA A 36 3.19 -8.76 -6.85
CA ALA A 36 4.65 -8.66 -6.92
C ALA A 36 5.21 -8.75 -8.35
N HIS A 37 4.60 -9.56 -9.23
CA HIS A 37 5.07 -9.67 -10.62
C HIS A 37 5.07 -8.32 -11.33
N GLU A 38 3.95 -7.61 -11.32
CA GLU A 38 3.85 -6.31 -12.00
C GLU A 38 4.54 -5.20 -11.19
N ALA A 39 4.42 -5.22 -9.86
CA ALA A 39 5.10 -4.28 -8.96
C ALA A 39 6.62 -4.26 -9.20
N SER A 40 7.25 -5.43 -9.38
CA SER A 40 8.70 -5.54 -9.59
C SER A 40 9.23 -4.84 -10.85
N ARG A 41 8.34 -4.47 -11.78
CA ARG A 41 8.69 -3.85 -13.06
C ARG A 41 8.69 -2.32 -13.00
N HIS A 42 8.37 -1.75 -11.83
CA HIS A 42 8.29 -0.31 -11.62
C HIS A 42 9.38 0.19 -10.66
N ALA A 43 9.81 1.43 -10.86
CA ALA A 43 10.68 2.12 -9.91
C ALA A 43 9.87 2.65 -8.72
N TYR A 44 10.48 2.62 -7.54
CA TYR A 44 9.91 3.05 -6.25
C TYR A 44 10.76 4.15 -5.60
N GLY A 45 10.20 4.82 -4.60
CA GLY A 45 10.77 6.03 -4.01
C GLY A 45 10.56 7.23 -4.94
N PRO A 46 11.46 8.23 -4.91
CA PRO A 46 11.42 9.35 -5.83
C PRO A 46 11.97 8.94 -7.21
N VAL A 47 11.10 9.00 -8.22
CA VAL A 47 11.43 8.77 -9.63
C VAL A 47 11.51 10.13 -10.33
N TYR A 48 12.71 10.48 -10.79
CA TYR A 48 12.97 11.77 -11.42
C TYR A 48 12.77 11.71 -12.94
N GLY A 49 11.85 12.52 -13.46
CA GLY A 49 11.80 12.87 -14.90
C GLY A 49 12.57 14.17 -15.17
N GLU A 50 12.51 14.71 -16.38
CA GLU A 50 13.19 15.98 -16.73
C GLU A 50 12.67 17.19 -15.93
N ALA A 51 11.34 17.31 -15.79
CA ALA A 51 10.68 18.42 -15.11
C ALA A 51 9.68 17.98 -14.03
N SER A 52 9.74 16.71 -13.59
CA SER A 52 8.80 16.18 -12.59
C SER A 52 9.46 15.17 -11.64
N VAL A 53 8.84 15.00 -10.48
CA VAL A 53 9.17 13.95 -9.53
C VAL A 53 7.92 13.12 -9.26
N THR A 54 8.00 11.81 -9.43
CA THR A 54 6.95 10.89 -9.01
C THR A 54 7.39 10.16 -7.75
N LEU A 55 6.65 10.33 -6.66
CA LEU A 55 6.85 9.58 -5.44
C LEU A 55 6.00 8.33 -5.50
N ARG A 56 6.61 7.15 -5.32
CA ARG A 56 5.89 5.86 -5.35
C ARG A 56 6.26 4.97 -4.19
N VAL A 57 5.26 4.42 -3.50
CA VAL A 57 5.43 3.44 -2.41
C VAL A 57 4.56 2.22 -2.65
N TRP A 58 5.11 1.02 -2.43
CA TRP A 58 4.31 -0.20 -2.46
C TRP A 58 3.63 -0.40 -1.10
N ALA A 59 2.30 -0.32 -1.09
CA ALA A 59 1.50 -0.49 0.12
C ALA A 59 0.12 -1.06 -0.25
N PRO A 60 0.07 -2.32 -0.74
CA PRO A 60 -1.13 -2.89 -1.35
C PRO A 60 -2.30 -3.07 -0.37
N THR A 61 -2.00 -3.18 0.92
CA THR A 61 -2.96 -3.30 2.04
C THR A 61 -3.34 -1.94 2.65
N ALA A 62 -2.73 -0.84 2.21
CA ALA A 62 -3.11 0.48 2.70
C ALA A 62 -4.55 0.80 2.30
N ILE A 63 -5.26 1.43 3.22
CA ILE A 63 -6.60 1.97 3.01
C ILE A 63 -6.47 3.33 2.30
N SER A 64 -5.57 4.17 2.79
CA SER A 64 -5.22 5.46 2.22
C SER A 64 -3.73 5.73 2.38
N VAL A 65 -3.16 6.51 1.45
CA VAL A 65 -1.78 6.99 1.52
C VAL A 65 -1.74 8.46 1.13
N HIS A 66 -1.05 9.27 1.93
CA HIS A 66 -0.74 10.66 1.62
C HIS A 66 0.77 10.85 1.64
N VAL A 67 1.26 11.79 0.83
CA VAL A 67 2.59 12.37 1.02
C VAL A 67 2.44 13.67 1.78
N VAL A 68 3.30 13.85 2.77
CA VAL A 68 3.33 15.03 3.63
C VAL A 68 4.70 15.69 3.53
N PHE A 69 4.73 16.98 3.22
CA PHE A 69 5.93 17.82 3.12
C PHE A 69 5.97 18.86 4.26
N ASP A 70 7.13 19.50 4.41
CA ASP A 70 7.33 20.68 5.28
C ASP A 70 6.85 20.44 6.72
N GLY A 71 7.13 19.26 7.27
CA GLY A 71 6.74 18.90 8.63
C GLY A 71 5.23 18.85 8.89
N GLY A 72 4.39 18.79 7.84
CA GLY A 72 2.92 18.69 7.99
C GLY A 72 2.12 19.75 7.24
N SER A 73 2.75 20.84 6.78
CA SER A 73 2.02 21.97 6.18
C SER A 73 1.38 21.64 4.84
N THR A 74 1.98 20.72 4.07
CA THR A 74 1.44 20.28 2.78
C THR A 74 1.17 18.78 2.83
N ARG A 75 -0.09 18.39 2.62
CA ARG A 75 -0.52 16.98 2.62
C ARG A 75 -1.30 16.69 1.34
N LEU A 76 -0.81 15.73 0.54
CA LEU A 76 -1.36 15.40 -0.77
C LEU A 76 -1.78 13.91 -0.81
N PRO A 77 -3.01 13.59 -1.25
CA PRO A 77 -3.42 12.20 -1.42
C PRO A 77 -2.64 11.55 -2.57
N MET A 78 -2.26 10.29 -2.39
CA MET A 78 -1.64 9.48 -3.44
C MET A 78 -2.71 8.65 -4.17
N ALA A 79 -2.51 8.43 -5.48
CA ALA A 79 -3.37 7.59 -6.30
C ALA A 79 -2.92 6.13 -6.22
N ARG A 80 -3.87 5.20 -6.03
CA ARG A 80 -3.58 3.77 -6.04
C ARG A 80 -3.41 3.26 -7.48
N THR A 81 -2.35 2.50 -7.73
CA THR A 81 -2.10 1.83 -9.00
C THR A 81 -2.76 0.45 -9.06
N SER A 82 -2.88 -0.11 -10.26
CA SER A 82 -3.39 -1.47 -10.46
C SER A 82 -2.52 -2.55 -9.81
N TYR A 83 -1.23 -2.28 -9.61
CA TYR A 83 -0.24 -3.21 -9.05
C TYR A 83 0.01 -2.99 -7.54
N GLY A 84 -0.92 -2.32 -6.85
CA GLY A 84 -0.90 -2.18 -5.38
C GLY A 84 0.12 -1.18 -4.84
N ALA A 85 0.70 -0.34 -5.71
CA ALA A 85 1.46 0.82 -5.28
C ALA A 85 0.56 2.05 -5.13
N TRP A 86 1.11 3.09 -4.51
CA TRP A 86 0.53 4.41 -4.41
C TRP A 86 1.50 5.41 -5.01
N GLU A 87 1.00 6.36 -5.80
CA GLU A 87 1.83 7.37 -6.45
C GLU A 87 1.27 8.79 -6.36
N ALA A 88 2.16 9.76 -6.22
CA ALA A 88 1.86 11.18 -6.41
C ALA A 88 2.92 11.79 -7.33
N LYS A 89 2.47 12.67 -8.23
CA LYS A 89 3.34 13.36 -9.19
C LYS A 89 3.38 14.85 -8.87
N GLY A 90 4.58 15.38 -8.72
CA GLY A 90 4.86 16.80 -8.54
C GLY A 90 5.83 17.31 -9.59
N ASP A 91 6.13 18.60 -9.49
CA ASP A 91 7.10 19.28 -10.35
C ASP A 91 8.53 19.17 -9.78
N ALA A 92 9.46 19.90 -10.40
CA ALA A 92 10.88 19.88 -10.03
C ALA A 92 11.17 20.41 -8.60
N SER A 93 10.26 21.15 -7.96
CA SER A 93 10.44 21.66 -6.59
C SER A 93 10.49 20.55 -5.55
N TRP A 94 9.94 19.37 -5.85
CA TRP A 94 10.00 18.21 -4.94
C TRP A 94 11.41 17.59 -4.88
N ARG A 95 12.33 17.97 -5.76
CA ARG A 95 13.70 17.45 -5.72
C ARG A 95 14.43 17.95 -4.47
N GLY A 96 14.81 17.01 -3.61
CA GLY A 96 15.50 17.31 -2.35
C GLY A 96 14.58 17.81 -1.24
N ALA A 97 13.26 17.88 -1.48
CA ALA A 97 12.29 18.18 -0.45
C ALA A 97 12.20 17.01 0.55
N GLU A 98 12.06 17.33 1.84
CA GLU A 98 11.78 16.35 2.88
C GLU A 98 10.30 15.98 2.86
N TYR A 99 10.00 14.70 2.98
CA TYR A 99 8.64 14.20 3.01
C TYR A 99 8.50 12.93 3.83
N VAL A 100 7.28 12.63 4.24
CA VAL A 100 6.90 11.34 4.84
C VAL A 100 5.66 10.78 4.13
N TYR A 101 5.52 9.45 4.14
CA TYR A 101 4.28 8.79 3.76
C TYR A 101 3.41 8.61 5.00
N GLU A 102 2.24 9.22 5.00
CA GLU A 102 1.20 8.94 5.99
C GLU A 102 0.33 7.80 5.45
N VAL A 103 0.43 6.63 6.09
CA VAL A 103 -0.21 5.39 5.65
C VAL A 103 -1.26 4.97 6.67
N GLU A 104 -2.49 4.85 6.21
CA GLU A 104 -3.56 4.21 6.98
C GLU A 104 -3.66 2.75 6.56
N THR A 105 -3.53 1.83 7.51
CA THR A 105 -3.70 0.39 7.26
C THR A 105 -4.40 -0.28 8.43
N TYR A 106 -4.99 -1.44 8.18
CA TYR A 106 -5.53 -2.29 9.22
C TYR A 106 -4.42 -3.16 9.79
N VAL A 107 -4.14 -3.03 11.09
CA VAL A 107 -3.22 -3.92 11.82
C VAL A 107 -4.05 -4.83 12.73
N PRO A 108 -4.02 -6.16 12.56
CA PRO A 108 -4.61 -7.07 13.53
C PRO A 108 -3.85 -6.92 14.86
N HIS A 109 -4.56 -6.57 15.93
CA HIS A 109 -4.03 -6.59 17.29
C HIS A 109 -4.39 -7.94 17.93
N TYR A 110 -3.39 -8.60 18.52
CA TYR A 110 -3.52 -9.83 19.32
C TYR A 110 -3.50 -9.52 20.82
#